data_AF-A0A848XSG6-F1
#
_entry.id   AF-A0A848XSG6-F1
#
_cell.length_a   1.000
_cell.length_b   1.000
_cell.length_c   1.000
_cell.angle_alpha   90.00
_cell.angle_beta   90.00
_cell.angle_gamma   90.00
#
_symmetry.space_group_name_H-M   'P 1'
#
loop_
_entity.id
_entity.type
_entity.pdbx_description
1 polymer ?
#
loop_
_entity_poly.entity_id
_entity_poly.type
_entity_poly.pdbx_seq_one_letter_code
_entity_poly.pdbx_strand_id
1 'polypeptide(L)'
;MDLTTMANLAEVIGAVVVVGGIAFGVIQLQQLRLQRRTHAALEVARTFQDAEFARALRMVLSLPCDLDEKGLRKMGKDYEDAAMLVSLTVESVGLMVHRRMVSLHMVWELMGGVLLGAWCRL
;
A
#
# COMPACT_ATOMS: atom_id res chain seq x y z
N MET A 1 -58.72 -5.63 -12.54
CA MET A 1 -57.47 -4.99 -12.99
C MET A 1 -57.25 -5.41 -14.43
N ASP A 2 -57.03 -4.46 -15.32
CA ASP A 2 -56.89 -4.71 -16.76
C ASP A 2 -55.46 -5.22 -17.07
N LEU A 3 -55.30 -6.07 -18.08
CA LEU A 3 -53.98 -6.63 -18.48
C LEU A 3 -52.97 -5.52 -18.80
N THR A 4 -53.47 -4.41 -19.34
CA THR A 4 -52.73 -3.18 -19.65
C THR A 4 -52.11 -2.55 -18.40
N THR A 5 -52.84 -2.54 -17.28
CA THR A 5 -52.34 -1.98 -16.01
C THR A 5 -51.24 -2.86 -15.41
N MET A 6 -51.38 -4.19 -15.54
CA MET A 6 -50.37 -5.16 -15.12
C MET A 6 -49.09 -5.07 -15.97
N ALA A 7 -49.22 -4.91 -17.28
CA ALA A 7 -48.09 -4.75 -18.18
C ALA A 7 -47.28 -3.48 -17.89
N ASN A 8 -47.95 -2.33 -17.70
CA ASN A 8 -47.28 -1.08 -17.32
C ASN A 8 -46.57 -1.19 -15.97
N LEU A 9 -47.17 -1.89 -15.00
CA LEU A 9 -46.55 -2.10 -13.70
C LEU A 9 -45.27 -2.94 -13.83
N ALA A 10 -45.32 -4.01 -14.64
CA ALA A 10 -44.16 -4.86 -14.91
C ALA A 10 -43.03 -4.12 -15.64
N GLU A 11 -43.38 -3.23 -16.58
CA GLU A 11 -42.41 -2.40 -17.30
C GLU A 11 -41.70 -1.42 -16.37
N VAL A 12 -42.44 -0.74 -15.48
CA VAL A 12 -41.86 0.17 -14.48
C VAL A 12 -40.95 -0.59 -13.53
N ILE A 13 -41.37 -1.76 -13.05
CA ILE A 13 -40.54 -2.61 -12.18
C ILE A 13 -39.27 -3.04 -12.92
N GLY A 14 -39.39 -3.46 -14.18
CA GLY A 14 -38.25 -3.82 -15.02
C GLY A 14 -37.25 -2.67 -15.17
N ALA A 15 -37.74 -1.46 -15.47
CA ALA A 15 -36.89 -0.27 -15.57
C ALA A 15 -36.17 0.04 -14.25
N VAL A 16 -36.86 -0.06 -13.11
CA VAL A 16 -36.27 0.15 -11.78
C VAL A 16 -35.19 -0.88 -11.48
N VAL A 17 -35.41 -2.15 -11.82
CA VAL A 17 -34.43 -3.23 -11.62
C VAL A 17 -33.17 -2.99 -12.46
N VAL A 18 -33.32 -2.59 -13.73
CA VAL A 18 -32.18 -2.31 -14.61
C VAL A 18 -31.37 -1.12 -14.10
N VAL A 19 -32.02 -0.01 -13.75
CA VAL A 19 -31.35 1.19 -13.21
C VAL A 19 -30.68 0.87 -11.87
N GLY A 20 -31.37 0.14 -10.99
CA GLY A 20 -30.82 -0.32 -9.72
C GLY A 20 -29.60 -1.22 -9.89
N GLY A 21 -29.64 -2.15 -10.85
CA GLY A 21 -28.52 -3.04 -11.18
C GLY A 21 -27.30 -2.28 -11.69
N ILE A 22 -27.49 -1.27 -12.54
CA ILE A 22 -26.41 -0.41 -13.03
C ILE A 22 -25.81 0.40 -11.88
N ALA A 23 -26.63 1.05 -11.05
CA ALA A 23 -26.15 1.82 -9.90
C ALA A 23 -25.36 0.94 -8.92
N PHE A 24 -25.87 -0.25 -8.62
CA PHE A 24 -25.20 -1.22 -7.77
C PHE A 24 -23.88 -1.71 -8.39
N GLY A 25 -23.84 -1.96 -9.69
CA GLY A 25 -22.62 -2.31 -10.42
C GLY A 25 -21.56 -1.21 -10.37
N VAL A 26 -21.95 0.06 -10.51
CA VAL A 26 -21.04 1.20 -10.39
C VAL A 26 -20.48 1.31 -8.97
N ILE A 27 -21.33 1.15 -7.95
CA ILE A 27 -20.90 1.17 -6.54
C ILE A 27 -19.91 0.02 -6.27
N GLN A 28 -20.21 -1.20 -6.74
CA GLN A 28 -19.31 -2.35 -6.60
C GLN A 28 -17.95 -2.11 -7.29
N LEU A 29 -17.93 -1.52 -8.49
CA LEU A 29 -16.69 -1.19 -9.19
C LEU A 29 -15.85 -0.16 -8.43
N GLN A 30 -16.48 0.82 -7.78
CA GLN A 30 -15.79 1.77 -6.92
C GLN A 30 -15.26 1.10 -5.64
N GLN A 31 -16.04 0.23 -5.01
CA GLN A 31 -15.64 -0.52 -3.82
C GLN A 31 -14.49 -1.49 -4.12
N LEU A 32 -14.51 -2.18 -5.26
CA LEU A 32 -13.41 -3.04 -5.72
C LEU A 32 -12.10 -2.25 -5.91
N ARG A 33 -12.19 -1.02 -6.45
CA ARG A 33 -11.03 -0.13 -6.56
C ARG A 33 -10.51 0.30 -5.20
N LEU A 34 -11.40 0.54 -4.23
CA LEU A 34 -11.02 0.89 -2.86
C LEU A 34 -10.39 -0.31 -2.13
N GLN A 35 -11.01 -1.50 -2.19
CA GLN A 35 -10.48 -2.72 -1.56
C GLN A 35 -9.08 -3.08 -2.07
N ARG A 36 -8.81 -2.91 -3.38
CA ARG A 36 -7.46 -3.11 -3.93
C ARG A 36 -6.43 -2.18 -3.29
N ARG A 37 -6.80 -0.94 -2.97
CA ARG A 37 -5.92 0.01 -2.25
C ARG A 37 -5.71 -0.42 -0.80
N THR A 38 -6.76 -0.87 -0.13
CA THR A 38 -6.67 -1.35 1.27
C THR A 38 -5.81 -2.61 1.40
N HIS A 39 -5.90 -3.53 0.43
CA HIS A 39 -5.04 -4.71 0.38
C HIS A 39 -3.57 -4.35 0.17
N ALA A 40 -3.26 -3.40 -0.72
CA ALA A 40 -1.89 -2.93 -0.90
C ALA A 40 -1.33 -2.31 0.39
N ALA A 41 -2.11 -1.48 1.10
CA ALA A 41 -1.72 -0.90 2.38
C ALA A 41 -1.49 -1.97 3.48
N LEU A 42 -2.27 -3.04 3.49
CA LEU A 42 -2.09 -4.18 4.40
C LEU A 42 -0.84 -4.99 4.08
N GLU A 43 -0.51 -5.14 2.80
CA GLU A 43 0.70 -5.82 2.35
C GLU A 43 1.95 -5.03 2.74
N VAL A 44 1.92 -3.70 2.55
CA VAL A 44 2.92 -2.76 3.09
C VAL A 44 3.11 -2.96 4.58
N ALA A 45 2.02 -2.93 5.34
CA ALA A 45 2.06 -3.08 6.79
C ALA A 45 2.61 -4.44 7.22
N ARG A 46 2.31 -5.52 6.50
CA ARG A 46 2.84 -6.86 6.78
C ARG A 46 4.34 -6.97 6.57
N THR A 47 4.88 -6.37 5.52
CA THR A 47 6.34 -6.31 5.31
C THR A 47 7.06 -5.64 6.49
N PHE A 48 6.40 -4.68 7.14
CA PHE A 48 6.94 -3.98 8.31
C PHE A 48 6.76 -4.70 9.65
N GLN A 49 5.84 -5.67 9.72
CA GLN A 49 5.70 -6.54 10.89
C GLN A 49 6.68 -7.73 10.86
N ASP A 50 7.49 -7.85 9.80
CA ASP A 50 8.48 -8.89 9.70
C ASP A 50 9.63 -8.65 10.69
N ALA A 51 9.95 -9.69 11.47
CA ALA A 51 11.05 -9.67 12.42
C ALA A 51 12.41 -9.45 11.73
N GLU A 52 12.53 -9.90 10.48
CA GLU A 52 13.73 -9.70 9.66
C GLU A 52 13.93 -8.22 9.33
N PHE A 53 12.88 -7.54 8.89
CA PHE A 53 12.93 -6.10 8.61
C PHE A 53 13.24 -5.29 9.88
N ALA A 54 12.60 -5.62 11.00
CA ALA A 54 12.88 -4.94 12.27
C ALA A 54 14.35 -5.10 12.72
N ARG A 55 14.95 -6.27 12.48
CA ARG A 55 16.37 -6.53 12.78
C ARG A 55 17.28 -5.75 11.83
N ALA A 56 17.02 -5.80 10.52
CA ALA A 56 17.75 -5.05 9.52
C ALA A 56 17.72 -3.55 9.80
N LEU A 57 16.54 -3.02 10.14
CA LEU A 57 16.37 -1.62 10.44
C LEU A 57 17.17 -1.18 11.67
N ARG A 58 17.24 -1.99 12.73
CA ARG A 58 18.10 -1.69 13.89
C ARG A 58 19.57 -1.65 13.53
N MET A 59 20.02 -2.55 12.65
CA MET A 59 21.41 -2.57 12.18
C MET A 59 21.71 -1.31 11.36
N VAL A 60 20.84 -0.94 10.42
CA VAL A 60 20.99 0.31 9.63
C VAL A 60 20.96 1.55 10.53
N LEU A 61 20.04 1.61 11.49
CA LEU A 61 19.96 2.69 12.49
C LEU A 61 21.09 2.66 13.53
N SER A 62 22.03 1.72 13.47
CA SER A 62 23.28 1.77 14.23
C SER A 62 24.46 2.30 13.41
N LEU A 63 24.31 2.42 12.09
CA LEU A 63 25.38 2.91 11.21
C LEU A 63 25.60 4.43 11.37
N PRO A 64 26.85 4.93 11.30
CA PRO A 64 27.09 6.36 11.21
C PRO A 64 26.52 6.93 9.90
N CYS A 65 26.12 8.20 9.90
CA CYS A 65 25.58 8.85 8.70
C CYS A 65 26.62 9.02 7.57
N ASP A 66 27.91 9.13 7.92
CA ASP A 66 28.98 9.42 6.97
C ASP A 66 29.73 8.15 6.51
N LEU A 67 29.07 7.00 6.58
CA LEU A 67 29.70 5.71 6.27
C LEU A 67 29.78 5.51 4.76
N ASP A 68 31.00 5.48 4.22
CA ASP A 68 31.27 5.15 2.82
C ASP A 68 30.99 3.65 2.53
N GLU A 69 30.74 3.30 1.27
CA GLU A 69 30.44 1.94 0.81
C GLU A 69 31.53 0.93 1.25
N LYS A 70 32.79 1.37 1.22
CA LYS A 70 33.93 0.57 1.70
C LYS A 70 33.92 0.36 3.21
N GLY A 71 33.35 1.29 3.96
CA GLY A 71 33.12 1.18 5.40
C GLY A 71 32.05 0.14 5.70
N LEU A 72 30.95 0.15 4.96
CA LEU A 72 29.87 -0.84 5.08
C LEU A 72 30.36 -2.27 4.76
N ARG A 73 31.09 -2.43 3.65
CA ARG A 73 31.75 -3.70 3.25
C ARG A 73 32.64 -4.29 4.35
N LYS A 74 33.30 -3.44 5.14
CA LYS A 74 34.18 -3.87 6.25
C LYS A 74 33.43 -4.30 7.51
N MET A 75 32.20 -3.82 7.71
CA MET A 75 31.38 -4.21 8.86
C MET A 75 30.82 -5.64 8.73
N GLY A 76 30.85 -6.18 7.52
CA GLY A 76 30.49 -7.56 7.22
C GLY A 76 29.22 -7.65 6.39
N LYS A 77 29.04 -8.83 5.79
CA LYS A 77 27.95 -9.12 4.85
C LYS A 77 26.56 -8.90 5.45
N ASP A 78 26.39 -9.18 6.74
CA ASP A 78 25.12 -8.98 7.44
C ASP A 78 24.64 -7.52 7.43
N TYR A 79 25.56 -6.54 7.46
CA TYR A 79 25.20 -5.12 7.38
C TYR A 79 24.87 -4.69 5.95
N GLU A 80 25.52 -5.28 4.95
CA GLU A 80 25.17 -5.05 3.54
C GLU A 80 23.79 -5.61 3.21
N ASP A 81 23.52 -6.84 3.63
CA ASP A 81 22.23 -7.49 3.41
C ASP A 81 21.10 -6.73 4.13
N ALA A 82 21.38 -6.21 5.34
CA ALA A 82 20.45 -5.35 6.07
C ALA A 82 20.18 -4.01 5.38
N ALA A 83 21.23 -3.35 4.89
CA ALA A 83 21.10 -2.10 4.14
C ALA A 83 20.30 -2.32 2.85
N MET A 84 20.60 -3.39 2.11
CA MET A 84 19.87 -3.78 0.91
C MET A 84 18.39 -4.04 1.19
N LEU A 85 18.08 -4.79 2.26
CA LEU A 85 16.70 -5.09 2.63
C LEU A 85 15.92 -3.81 2.98
N VAL A 86 16.51 -2.92 3.76
CA VAL A 86 15.88 -1.64 4.13
C VAL A 86 15.66 -0.76 2.89
N SER A 87 16.68 -0.63 2.04
CA SER A 87 16.60 0.14 0.78
C SER A 87 15.50 -0.39 -0.15
N LEU A 88 15.46 -1.70 -0.41
CA LEU A 88 14.45 -2.31 -1.27
C LEU A 88 13.04 -2.14 -0.72
N THR A 89 12.89 -2.20 0.60
CA THR A 89 11.59 -2.00 1.27
C THR A 89 11.13 -0.55 1.11
N VAL A 90 12.01 0.43 1.34
CA VAL A 90 11.71 1.85 1.14
C VAL A 90 11.38 2.15 -0.33
N GLU A 91 12.13 1.57 -1.27
CA GLU A 91 11.86 1.68 -2.71
C GLU A 91 10.50 1.10 -3.09
N SER A 92 10.15 -0.07 -2.53
CA SER A 92 8.84 -0.68 -2.71
C SER A 92 7.73 0.24 -2.22
N VAL A 93 7.87 0.86 -1.05
CA VAL A 93 6.91 1.87 -0.57
C VAL A 93 6.85 3.08 -1.49
N GLY A 94 7.98 3.57 -1.99
CA GLY A 94 8.05 4.64 -2.98
C GLY A 94 7.25 4.32 -4.25
N LEU A 95 7.37 3.10 -4.78
CA LEU A 95 6.59 2.62 -5.92
C LEU A 95 5.09 2.58 -5.62
N MET A 96 4.70 2.20 -4.41
CA MET A 96 3.30 2.16 -3.99
C MET A 96 2.68 3.56 -3.87
N VAL A 97 3.47 4.53 -3.40
CA VAL A 97 3.08 5.96 -3.42
C VAL A 97 2.95 6.45 -4.87
N HIS A 98 3.95 6.16 -5.72
CA HIS A 98 3.94 6.56 -7.12
C HIS A 98 2.72 6.01 -7.89
N ARG A 99 2.33 4.75 -7.63
CA ARG A 99 1.13 4.12 -8.20
C ARG A 99 -0.19 4.53 -7.53
N ARG A 100 -0.17 5.49 -6.60
CA ARG A 100 -1.35 5.97 -5.84
C ARG A 100 -2.08 4.86 -5.08
N MET A 101 -1.36 3.83 -4.65
CA MET A 101 -1.90 2.75 -3.82
C MET A 101 -1.90 3.16 -2.34
N VAL A 102 -0.88 3.89 -1.91
CA VAL A 102 -0.75 4.49 -0.57
C VAL A 102 -0.55 6.00 -0.71
N SER A 103 -1.12 6.80 0.20
CA SER A 103 -0.88 8.25 0.21
C SER A 103 0.46 8.58 0.86
N LEU A 104 1.15 9.62 0.36
CA LEU A 104 2.40 10.07 0.96
C LEU A 104 2.22 10.49 2.43
N HIS A 105 1.08 11.08 2.76
CA HIS A 105 0.74 11.46 4.14
C HIS A 105 0.69 10.26 5.08
N MET A 106 0.06 9.15 4.65
CA MET A 106 0.00 7.92 5.43
C MET A 106 1.38 7.30 5.63
N VAL A 107 2.23 7.32 4.59
CA VAL A 107 3.63 6.87 4.71
C VAL A 107 4.40 7.75 5.71
N TRP A 108 4.19 9.07 5.69
CA TRP A 108 4.85 9.97 6.62
C TRP A 108 4.43 9.75 8.08
N GLU A 109 3.13 9.54 8.35
CA GLU A 109 2.64 9.23 9.70
C GLU A 109 3.17 7.89 10.22
N LEU A 110 3.29 6.87 9.36
CA LEU A 110 3.75 5.53 9.75
C LEU A 110 5.28 5.41 9.81
N MET A 111 5.99 6.06 8.89
CA MET A 111 7.40 5.80 8.61
C MET A 111 8.29 7.04 8.60
N GLY A 112 7.75 8.25 8.83
CA GLY A 112 8.53 9.49 8.71
C GLY A 112 9.82 9.46 9.53
N GLY A 113 9.76 9.01 10.79
CA GLY A 113 10.94 8.89 11.65
C GLY A 113 11.95 7.84 11.19
N VAL A 114 11.47 6.72 10.65
CA VAL A 114 12.31 5.63 10.13
C VAL A 114 13.00 6.06 8.83
N LEU A 115 12.25 6.66 7.91
CA LEU A 115 12.74 7.15 6.63
C LEU A 115 13.81 8.23 6.84
N LEU A 116 13.57 9.21 7.71
CA LEU A 116 14.56 10.22 8.05
C LEU A 116 15.82 9.63 8.69
N GLY A 117 15.65 8.68 9.62
CA GLY A 117 16.76 8.03 10.31
C GLY A 117 17.63 7.16 9.41
N ALA A 118 17.01 6.48 8.45
CA ALA A 118 17.69 5.65 7.46
C ALA A 118 18.29 6.47 6.31
N TRP A 119 17.65 7.56 5.88
CA TRP A 119 18.09 8.40 4.75
C TRP A 119 19.50 8.97 4.93
N CYS A 120 19.85 9.37 6.15
CA CYS A 120 21.20 9.87 6.40
C CYS A 120 22.27 8.77 6.42
N ARG A 121 21.92 7.48 6.37
CA ARG A 121 22.80 6.33 6.64
C ARG A 121 22.87 5.31 5.50
N LEU A 122 22.09 5.50 4.44
CA LEU A 122 21.99 4.70 3.23
C LEU A 122 22.27 5.59 2.02
#